data_AF-R1FQS1-F1
#
_entry.id   AF-R1FQS1-F1
#
_cell.length_a   1.000
_cell.length_b   1.000
_cell.length_c   1.000
_cell.angle_alpha   90.00
_cell.angle_beta   90.00
_cell.angle_gamma   90.00
#
_symmetry.space_group_name_H-M   'P 1'
#
loop_
_entity.id
_entity.type
_entity.pdbx_description
1 polymer ?
#
loop_
_entity_poly.entity_id
_entity_poly.type
_entity_poly.pdbx_seq_one_letter_code
_entity_poly.pdbx_strand_id
1 'polypeptide(L)'
;MRGNWPLLLAGLAGASALSWGPFRSPVASKPGAAASPAVLRTPADATSRSGISSVRAVAEPLSTAATYQADLEERMNSYIRERGGDTLIRRVLIANNGMAATKTIMSIRKWAYKTFGDENAIEFIVMASAEDLAANAEFIRRANEFVEVPAGSNANNYANVQLIVDLCVSQNV
;
A
#
# COMPACT_ATOMS: atom_id res chain seq x y z
N MET A 1 17.85 -41.25 26.97
CA MET A 1 18.69 -40.23 27.62
C MET A 1 17.86 -38.96 27.74
N ARG A 2 17.43 -38.62 28.97
CA ARG A 2 16.53 -37.50 29.25
C ARG A 2 17.36 -36.22 29.41
N GLY A 3 17.09 -35.21 28.59
CA GLY A 3 17.75 -33.89 28.66
C GLY A 3 17.11 -33.04 29.76
N ASN A 4 17.91 -32.71 30.76
CA ASN A 4 17.54 -31.94 31.95
C ASN A 4 17.80 -30.45 31.66
N TRP A 5 16.75 -29.62 31.66
CA TRP A 5 16.88 -28.15 31.58
C TRP A 5 16.67 -27.57 32.99
N PRO A 6 17.61 -26.82 33.58
CA PRO A 6 17.41 -26.25 34.89
C PRO A 6 16.54 -25.00 34.83
N LEU A 7 15.53 -25.00 35.70
CA LEU A 7 14.70 -23.86 36.08
C LEU A 7 15.56 -22.83 36.83
N LEU A 8 15.51 -21.57 36.39
CA LEU A 8 15.96 -20.42 37.18
C LEU A 8 14.75 -19.54 37.48
N LEU A 9 14.30 -19.64 38.74
CA LEU A 9 13.31 -18.79 39.38
C LEU A 9 14.05 -17.90 40.39
N ALA A 10 14.10 -16.60 40.12
CA ALA A 10 14.30 -15.49 41.06
C ALA A 10 13.98 -14.22 40.26
N GLY A 11 13.12 -13.28 40.65
CA GLY A 11 12.59 -12.93 41.95
C GLY A 11 12.72 -11.41 42.10
N LEU A 12 11.59 -10.75 42.38
CA LEU A 12 11.43 -9.42 43.00
C LEU A 12 11.46 -8.14 42.13
N ALA A 13 10.25 -7.57 42.02
CA ALA A 13 9.85 -6.24 42.51
C ALA A 13 10.54 -4.97 41.96
N GLY A 14 9.73 -4.10 41.37
CA GLY A 14 10.10 -2.73 41.06
C GLY A 14 9.00 -1.98 40.32
N ALA A 15 7.92 -1.64 41.02
CA ALA A 15 6.90 -0.73 40.53
C ALA A 15 7.48 0.70 40.44
N SER A 16 7.33 1.35 39.29
CA SER A 16 7.39 2.81 39.16
C SER A 16 6.39 3.26 38.10
N ALA A 17 5.28 3.80 38.58
CA ALA A 17 4.27 4.47 37.80
C ALA A 17 4.84 5.78 37.24
N LEU A 18 4.97 5.87 35.91
CA LEU A 18 5.16 7.14 35.22
C LEU A 18 3.79 7.80 35.07
N SER A 19 3.50 8.78 35.92
CA SER A 19 2.31 9.62 35.79
C SER A 19 2.51 10.60 34.64
N TRP A 20 1.68 10.49 33.60
CA TRP A 20 1.60 11.47 32.54
C TRP A 20 0.61 12.55 32.98
N GLY A 21 1.12 13.76 33.24
CA GLY A 21 0.27 14.94 33.49
C GLY A 21 -0.48 15.37 32.23
N PRO A 22 -1.62 16.08 32.37
CA PRO A 22 -2.46 16.44 31.23
C PRO A 22 -1.83 17.58 30.44
N PHE A 23 -1.44 17.32 29.19
CA PHE A 23 -1.00 18.36 28.26
C PHE A 23 -2.24 19.03 27.66
N ARG A 24 -2.36 20.34 27.92
CA ARG A 24 -3.51 21.18 27.60
C ARG A 24 -3.29 21.81 26.22
N SER A 25 -4.11 21.48 25.23
CA SER A 25 -4.07 22.05 23.88
C SER A 25 -4.63 23.48 23.85
N PRO A 26 -4.01 24.45 23.14
CA PRO A 26 -4.69 25.68 22.79
C PRO A 26 -5.47 25.52 21.49
N VAL A 27 -6.78 25.77 21.57
CA VAL A 27 -7.69 25.91 20.44
C VAL A 27 -7.38 27.26 19.75
N ALA A 28 -7.12 27.25 18.45
CA ALA A 28 -7.02 28.45 17.63
C ALA A 28 -8.19 28.47 16.65
N SER A 29 -9.24 29.22 17.00
CA SER A 29 -10.39 29.51 16.15
C SER A 29 -10.02 30.54 15.08
N LYS A 30 -10.28 30.22 13.81
CA LYS A 30 -10.26 31.18 12.71
C LYS A 30 -11.53 31.01 11.88
N PRO A 31 -12.41 32.02 11.80
CA PRO A 31 -13.29 32.15 10.66
C PRO A 31 -13.20 33.57 10.07
N GLY A 32 -13.32 33.66 8.75
CA GLY A 32 -13.30 34.94 8.05
C GLY A 32 -13.23 34.76 6.54
N ALA A 33 -14.25 34.11 5.97
CA ALA A 33 -14.55 34.19 4.56
C ALA A 33 -15.21 35.54 4.26
N ALA A 34 -14.76 36.23 3.23
CA ALA A 34 -15.57 37.25 2.55
C ALA A 34 -15.09 37.34 1.10
N ALA A 35 -15.97 36.86 0.22
CA ALA A 35 -15.87 36.92 -1.22
C ALA A 35 -16.11 38.35 -1.73
N SER A 36 -15.31 38.79 -2.69
CA SER A 36 -15.60 39.98 -3.50
C SER A 36 -16.41 39.57 -4.73
N PRO A 37 -17.43 40.35 -5.15
CA PRO A 37 -18.23 40.01 -6.31
C PRO A 37 -17.49 40.38 -7.61
N ALA A 38 -17.40 39.41 -8.51
CA ALA A 38 -16.90 39.59 -9.86
C ALA A 38 -17.88 40.45 -10.69
N VAL A 39 -17.33 41.50 -11.29
CA VAL A 39 -18.02 42.39 -12.23
C VAL A 39 -18.22 41.66 -13.57
N LEU A 40 -19.48 41.55 -13.98
CA LEU A 40 -19.89 41.10 -15.30
C LEU A 40 -19.56 42.20 -16.33
N ARG A 41 -18.63 41.95 -17.25
CA ARG A 41 -18.50 42.73 -18.51
C ARG A 41 -18.70 41.80 -19.70
N THR A 42 -19.63 42.19 -20.55
CA THR A 42 -20.05 41.62 -21.83
C THR A 42 -19.00 41.84 -22.93
N PRO A 43 -19.12 41.10 -24.07
CA PRO A 43 -18.00 40.88 -24.99
C PRO A 43 -17.88 42.00 -26.02
N ALA A 44 -16.66 42.38 -26.34
CA ALA A 44 -16.34 43.23 -27.48
C ALA A 44 -15.20 42.60 -28.29
N ASP A 45 -15.49 42.38 -29.56
CA ASP A 45 -14.59 42.31 -30.71
C ASP A 45 -13.26 41.55 -30.61
N ALA A 46 -13.19 40.42 -31.32
CA ALA A 46 -11.93 39.87 -31.80
C ALA A 46 -12.07 39.45 -33.27
N THR A 47 -11.69 40.40 -34.12
CA THR A 47 -11.42 40.23 -35.54
C THR A 47 -10.25 39.25 -35.77
N SER A 48 -10.41 38.44 -36.81
CA SER A 48 -9.47 37.56 -37.51
C SER A 48 -7.97 37.67 -37.20
N ARG A 49 -7.33 36.51 -36.95
CA ARG A 49 -5.97 36.22 -37.43
C ARG A 49 -5.79 34.71 -37.68
N SER A 50 -5.67 34.40 -38.96
CA SER A 50 -5.16 33.16 -39.53
C SER A 50 -3.70 32.94 -39.12
N GLY A 51 -3.32 31.68 -38.92
CA GLY A 51 -1.93 31.24 -38.92
C GLY A 51 -1.46 30.57 -37.64
N ILE A 52 -1.73 29.26 -37.51
CA ILE A 52 -0.89 28.38 -36.68
C ILE A 52 -0.60 27.12 -37.48
N SER A 53 0.69 26.95 -37.73
CA SER A 53 1.34 25.84 -38.39
C SER A 53 0.82 24.50 -37.87
N SER A 54 0.49 23.59 -38.78
CA SER A 54 0.24 22.18 -38.46
C SER A 54 1.53 21.57 -37.90
N VAL A 55 1.72 21.70 -36.59
CA VAL A 55 2.69 20.88 -35.86
C VAL A 55 2.16 19.47 -35.95
N ARG A 56 2.80 18.67 -36.79
CA ARG A 56 2.56 17.24 -36.93
C ARG A 56 2.68 16.66 -35.53
N ALA A 57 1.55 16.24 -34.95
CA ALA A 57 1.56 15.49 -33.71
C ALA A 57 2.41 14.25 -33.96
N VAL A 58 3.64 14.24 -33.43
CA VAL A 58 4.33 13.00 -33.15
C VAL A 58 3.42 12.30 -32.16
N ALA A 59 2.69 11.29 -32.64
CA ALA A 59 1.89 10.44 -31.80
C ALA A 59 2.83 9.87 -30.75
N GLU A 60 2.73 10.35 -29.51
CA GLU A 60 3.32 9.66 -28.38
C GLU A 60 2.77 8.24 -28.42
N PRO A 61 3.62 7.21 -28.46
CA PRO A 61 3.11 5.87 -28.55
C PRO A 61 2.40 5.59 -27.21
N LEU A 62 1.09 5.38 -27.28
CA LEU A 62 0.19 4.89 -26.22
C LEU A 62 0.59 3.49 -25.70
N SER A 63 1.87 3.11 -25.77
CA SER A 63 2.38 1.74 -25.56
C SER A 63 3.54 1.64 -24.56
N THR A 64 3.93 2.73 -23.89
CA THR A 64 5.03 2.71 -22.90
C THR A 64 4.74 1.79 -21.71
N ALA A 65 3.51 1.78 -21.19
CA ALA A 65 3.16 0.98 -20.01
C ALA A 65 3.17 -0.53 -20.30
N ALA A 66 2.58 -0.96 -21.42
CA ALA A 66 2.56 -2.37 -21.82
C ALA A 66 3.98 -2.89 -22.13
N THR A 67 4.79 -2.06 -22.78
CA THR A 67 6.19 -2.40 -23.08
C THR A 67 7.04 -2.49 -21.81
N TYR A 68 6.87 -1.54 -20.87
CA TYR A 68 7.54 -1.57 -19.57
C TYR A 68 7.21 -2.84 -18.79
N GLN A 69 5.92 -3.23 -18.78
CA GLN A 69 5.48 -4.41 -18.06
C GLN A 69 6.09 -5.70 -18.63
N ALA A 70 6.11 -5.84 -19.96
CA ALA A 70 6.74 -6.98 -20.62
C ALA A 70 8.25 -7.05 -20.34
N ASP A 71 8.94 -5.92 -20.35
CA ASP A 71 10.37 -5.85 -20.01
C ASP A 71 10.63 -6.23 -18.53
N LEU A 72 9.81 -5.74 -17.60
CA LEU A 72 9.90 -6.09 -16.19
C LEU A 72 9.68 -7.59 -15.96
N GLU A 73 8.67 -8.19 -16.60
CA GLU A 73 8.38 -9.61 -16.50
C GLU A 73 9.54 -10.47 -17.01
N GLU A 74 10.18 -10.11 -18.12
CA GLU A 74 11.36 -10.84 -18.60
C GLU A 74 12.54 -10.72 -17.63
N ARG A 75 12.79 -9.52 -17.07
CA ARG A 75 13.83 -9.32 -16.04
C ARG A 75 13.57 -10.13 -14.76
N MET A 76 12.32 -10.26 -14.34
CA MET A 76 11.97 -11.10 -13.19
C MET A 76 12.11 -12.59 -13.51
N ASN A 77 11.68 -13.02 -14.71
CA ASN A 77 11.82 -14.41 -15.14
C ASN A 77 13.28 -14.84 -15.27
N SER A 78 14.14 -14.01 -15.85
CA SER A 78 15.59 -14.31 -15.92
C SER A 78 16.20 -14.42 -14.53
N TYR A 79 15.87 -13.49 -13.63
CA TYR A 79 16.29 -13.50 -12.22
C TYR A 79 15.92 -14.80 -11.49
N ILE A 80 14.73 -15.34 -11.77
CA ILE A 80 14.21 -16.59 -11.18
C ILE A 80 14.97 -17.80 -11.74
N ARG A 81 15.10 -17.90 -13.07
CA ARG A 81 15.81 -19.01 -13.74
C ARG A 81 17.27 -19.10 -13.31
N GLU A 82 17.96 -17.96 -13.20
CA GLU A 82 19.35 -17.87 -12.75
C GLU A 82 19.55 -18.38 -11.31
N ARG A 83 18.50 -18.32 -10.47
CA ARG A 83 18.51 -18.81 -9.09
C ARG A 83 17.92 -20.22 -8.94
N GLY A 84 17.59 -20.88 -10.06
CA GLY A 84 17.03 -22.22 -10.08
C GLY A 84 15.54 -22.29 -9.70
N GLY A 85 14.80 -21.19 -9.79
CA GLY A 85 13.34 -21.19 -9.66
C GLY A 85 12.64 -21.37 -11.00
N ASP A 86 11.34 -21.66 -10.96
CA ASP A 86 10.49 -21.94 -12.12
C ASP A 86 9.25 -21.04 -12.22
N THR A 87 8.78 -20.49 -11.09
CA THR A 87 7.49 -19.82 -10.97
C THR A 87 7.65 -18.34 -10.66
N LEU A 88 7.05 -17.48 -11.49
CA LEU A 88 7.00 -16.03 -11.29
C LEU A 88 5.85 -15.64 -10.36
N ILE A 89 6.19 -15.09 -9.20
CA ILE A 89 5.21 -14.56 -8.23
C ILE A 89 5.14 -13.03 -8.42
N ARG A 90 4.10 -12.56 -9.11
CA ARG A 90 3.86 -11.13 -9.37
C ARG A 90 2.89 -10.48 -8.39
N ARG A 91 2.02 -11.28 -7.79
CA ARG A 91 0.99 -10.84 -6.84
C ARG A 91 1.08 -11.66 -5.57
N VAL A 92 0.86 -11.03 -4.42
CA VAL A 92 0.91 -11.67 -3.10
C VAL A 92 -0.27 -11.20 -2.25
N LEU A 93 -1.05 -12.15 -1.73
CA LEU A 93 -2.11 -11.92 -0.76
C LEU A 93 -1.51 -11.99 0.65
N ILE A 94 -1.69 -10.94 1.43
CA ILE A 94 -1.28 -10.90 2.83
C ILE A 94 -2.51 -11.16 3.71
N ALA A 95 -2.60 -12.38 4.23
CA ALA A 95 -3.59 -12.80 5.21
C ALA A 95 -3.14 -12.48 6.65
N ASN A 96 -2.61 -11.29 6.86
CA ASN A 96 -2.12 -10.81 8.16
C ASN A 96 -2.37 -9.30 8.24
N ASN A 97 -2.34 -8.73 9.45
CA ASN A 97 -2.56 -7.31 9.67
C ASN A 97 -1.41 -6.68 10.47
N GLY A 98 -1.61 -5.44 10.90
CA GLY A 98 -0.71 -4.71 11.78
C GLY A 98 0.75 -4.66 11.27
N MET A 99 1.69 -4.81 12.21
CA MET A 99 3.12 -4.64 11.92
C MET A 99 3.68 -5.76 11.01
N ALA A 100 3.12 -6.96 11.06
CA ALA A 100 3.56 -8.07 10.23
C ALA A 100 3.29 -7.81 8.74
N ALA A 101 2.09 -7.32 8.42
CA ALA A 101 1.73 -6.91 7.06
C ALA A 101 2.58 -5.73 6.60
N THR A 102 2.66 -4.65 7.40
CA THR A 102 3.46 -3.46 7.07
C THR A 102 4.92 -3.82 6.79
N LYS A 103 5.54 -4.62 7.65
CA LYS A 103 6.96 -4.97 7.52
C LYS A 103 7.22 -5.82 6.28
N THR A 104 6.31 -6.76 5.97
CA THR A 104 6.39 -7.61 4.78
C THR A 104 6.41 -6.75 3.53
N ILE A 105 5.40 -5.88 3.35
CA ILE A 105 5.29 -4.98 2.20
C ILE A 105 6.55 -4.13 2.06
N MET A 106 6.97 -3.45 3.14
CA MET A 106 8.14 -2.57 3.08
C MET A 106 9.44 -3.32 2.75
N SER A 107 9.60 -4.53 3.28
CA SER A 107 10.81 -5.32 3.06
C SER A 107 10.92 -5.82 1.63
N ILE A 108 9.82 -6.33 1.06
CA ILE A 108 9.80 -6.86 -0.29
C ILE A 108 9.89 -5.72 -1.30
N ARG A 109 9.16 -4.61 -1.10
CA ARG A 109 9.29 -3.43 -1.98
C ARG A 109 10.71 -2.86 -2.01
N LYS A 110 11.36 -2.78 -0.84
CA LYS A 110 12.77 -2.34 -0.76
C LYS A 110 13.71 -3.28 -1.52
N TRP A 111 13.47 -4.59 -1.45
CA TRP A 111 14.23 -5.58 -2.21
C TRP A 111 13.93 -5.48 -3.72
N ALA A 112 12.66 -5.37 -4.10
CA ALA A 112 12.21 -5.27 -5.48
C ALA A 112 12.80 -4.02 -6.16
N TYR A 113 12.79 -2.88 -5.48
CA TYR A 113 13.43 -1.66 -5.98
C TYR A 113 14.93 -1.84 -6.19
N LYS A 114 15.63 -2.48 -5.24
CA LYS A 114 17.08 -2.73 -5.38
C LYS A 114 17.43 -3.72 -6.49
N THR A 115 16.52 -4.63 -6.80
CA THR A 115 16.77 -5.76 -7.70
C THR A 115 16.32 -5.45 -9.13
N PHE A 116 15.13 -4.86 -9.27
CA PHE A 116 14.47 -4.60 -10.54
C PHE A 116 14.29 -3.11 -10.84
N GLY A 117 14.70 -2.21 -9.94
CA GLY A 117 14.49 -0.77 -10.11
C GLY A 117 13.04 -0.31 -9.87
N ASP A 118 12.15 -1.23 -9.49
CA ASP A 118 10.73 -0.96 -9.30
C ASP A 118 10.25 -1.53 -7.96
N GLU A 119 9.69 -0.66 -7.11
CA GLU A 119 9.11 -1.06 -5.84
C GLU A 119 7.76 -1.76 -5.99
N ASN A 120 7.09 -1.59 -7.13
CA ASN A 120 5.80 -2.18 -7.46
C ASN A 120 5.92 -3.42 -8.35
N ALA A 121 7.14 -3.95 -8.55
CA ALA A 121 7.34 -5.19 -9.30
C ALA A 121 6.57 -6.39 -8.72
N ILE A 122 6.29 -6.36 -7.41
CA ILE A 122 5.38 -7.28 -6.74
C ILE A 122 4.20 -6.48 -6.20
N GLU A 123 3.00 -6.87 -6.62
CA GLU A 123 1.75 -6.28 -6.17
C GLU A 123 1.28 -6.97 -4.89
N PHE A 124 0.85 -6.17 -3.92
CA PHE A 124 0.32 -6.65 -2.65
C PHE A 124 -1.18 -6.42 -2.56
N ILE A 125 -1.90 -7.50 -2.30
CA ILE A 125 -3.31 -7.49 -1.94
C ILE A 125 -3.38 -7.82 -0.45
N VAL A 126 -4.09 -7.01 0.33
CA VAL A 126 -4.21 -7.23 1.78
C VAL A 126 -5.65 -7.54 2.17
N MET A 127 -5.83 -8.44 3.13
CA MET A 127 -7.12 -8.59 3.80
C MET A 127 -7.30 -7.42 4.79
N ALA A 128 -8.49 -6.83 4.83
CA ALA A 128 -8.79 -5.70 5.72
C ALA A 128 -10.14 -5.91 6.43
N SER A 129 -10.11 -5.94 7.76
CA SER A 129 -11.32 -5.93 8.57
C SER A 129 -11.89 -4.50 8.69
N ALA A 130 -13.16 -4.39 9.09
CA ALA A 130 -13.77 -3.08 9.34
C ALA A 130 -13.00 -2.31 10.44
N GLU A 131 -12.41 -3.01 11.39
CA GLU A 131 -11.57 -2.44 12.45
C GLU A 131 -10.27 -1.85 11.89
N ASP A 132 -9.62 -2.54 10.95
CA ASP A 132 -8.39 -2.03 10.31
C ASP A 132 -8.66 -0.81 9.42
N LEU A 133 -9.81 -0.80 8.72
CA LEU A 133 -10.26 0.33 7.91
C LEU A 133 -10.59 1.55 8.78
N ALA A 134 -11.33 1.36 9.88
CA ALA A 134 -11.66 2.41 10.83
C ALA A 134 -10.41 2.99 11.51
N ALA A 135 -9.43 2.13 11.81
CA ALA A 135 -8.13 2.53 12.36
C ALA A 135 -7.21 3.17 11.31
N ASN A 136 -7.58 3.15 10.03
CA ASN A 136 -6.78 3.69 8.92
C ASN A 136 -5.38 3.08 8.86
N ALA A 137 -5.33 1.75 8.98
CA ALA A 137 -4.12 0.99 9.20
C ALA A 137 -3.08 1.21 8.09
N GLU A 138 -1.81 1.27 8.50
CA GLU A 138 -0.69 1.61 7.59
C GLU A 138 -0.52 0.58 6.46
N PHE A 139 -0.70 -0.71 6.75
CA PHE A 139 -0.53 -1.76 5.75
C PHE A 139 -1.54 -1.63 4.59
N ILE A 140 -2.77 -1.18 4.86
CA ILE A 140 -3.81 -0.94 3.85
C ILE A 140 -3.37 0.16 2.89
N ARG A 141 -2.81 1.26 3.42
CA ARG A 141 -2.31 2.38 2.61
C ARG A 141 -1.09 2.03 1.77
N ARG A 142 -0.29 1.07 2.24
CA ARG A 142 0.92 0.63 1.54
C ARG A 142 0.61 -0.43 0.47
N ALA A 143 -0.48 -1.18 0.61
CA ALA A 143 -0.90 -2.18 -0.35
C ALA A 143 -1.31 -1.56 -1.70
N ASN A 144 -1.37 -2.40 -2.73
CA ASN A 144 -1.89 -2.02 -4.04
C ASN A 144 -3.41 -2.09 -4.05
N GLU A 145 -3.96 -3.14 -3.42
CA GLU A 145 -5.40 -3.38 -3.30
C GLU A 145 -5.70 -3.99 -1.93
N PHE A 146 -6.94 -3.85 -1.47
CA PHE A 146 -7.41 -4.54 -0.27
C PHE A 146 -8.75 -5.22 -0.53
N VAL A 147 -8.97 -6.33 0.17
CA VAL A 147 -10.25 -7.04 0.17
C VAL A 147 -10.83 -6.98 1.57
N GLU A 148 -12.08 -6.55 1.67
CA GLU A 148 -12.80 -6.51 2.94
C GLU A 148 -13.11 -7.92 3.43
N VAL A 149 -12.88 -8.17 4.72
CA VAL A 149 -13.12 -9.46 5.36
C VAL A 149 -14.00 -9.28 6.59
N PRO A 150 -14.70 -10.36 7.04
CA PRO A 150 -15.57 -10.27 8.20
C PRO A 150 -14.85 -9.75 9.45
N ALA A 151 -15.54 -8.88 10.19
CA ALA A 151 -15.08 -8.30 11.45
C ALA A 151 -15.12 -9.33 12.61
N GLY A 152 -14.60 -8.93 13.77
CA GLY A 152 -14.60 -9.74 14.99
C GLY A 152 -13.36 -10.65 15.14
N SER A 153 -13.55 -11.81 15.79
CA SER A 153 -12.44 -12.71 16.14
C SER A 153 -11.64 -13.16 14.92
N ASN A 154 -10.32 -13.37 15.09
CA ASN A 154 -9.41 -13.72 13.98
C ASN A 154 -9.78 -15.02 13.25
N ALA A 155 -10.50 -15.93 13.93
CA ALA A 155 -11.04 -17.16 13.37
C ALA A 155 -12.03 -16.92 12.21
N ASN A 156 -12.59 -15.72 12.09
CA ASN A 156 -13.51 -15.35 11.01
C ASN A 156 -12.79 -14.73 9.80
N ASN A 157 -11.53 -14.30 9.95
CA ASN A 157 -10.77 -13.58 8.93
C ASN A 157 -9.36 -14.15 8.72
N TYR A 158 -8.33 -13.59 9.35
CA TYR A 158 -6.91 -13.87 9.14
C TYR A 158 -6.48 -15.29 9.52
N ALA A 159 -7.27 -16.01 10.33
CA ALA A 159 -7.04 -17.41 10.66
C ALA A 159 -8.01 -18.38 9.97
N ASN A 160 -8.94 -17.87 9.15
CA ASN A 160 -9.88 -18.69 8.40
C ASN A 160 -9.23 -19.16 7.09
N VAL A 161 -8.70 -20.38 7.09
CA VAL A 161 -8.01 -20.94 5.92
C VAL A 161 -8.91 -21.02 4.69
N GLN A 162 -10.19 -21.38 4.86
CA GLN A 162 -11.10 -21.51 3.73
C GLN A 162 -11.33 -20.16 3.05
N LEU A 163 -11.60 -19.12 3.85
CA LEU A 163 -11.74 -17.76 3.36
C LEU A 163 -10.47 -17.29 2.63
N ILE A 164 -9.29 -17.52 3.21
CA ILE A 164 -8.03 -17.11 2.60
C ILE A 164 -7.84 -17.77 1.22
N VAL A 165 -8.12 -19.07 1.11
CA VAL A 165 -8.01 -19.80 -0.17
C VAL A 165 -9.01 -19.26 -1.19
N ASP A 166 -10.26 -19.03 -0.79
CA ASP A 166 -11.30 -18.49 -1.67
C ASP A 166 -10.91 -17.09 -2.18
N LEU A 167 -10.29 -16.27 -1.31
CA LEU A 167 -9.77 -14.96 -1.68
C LEU A 167 -8.60 -15.06 -2.66
N CYS A 168 -7.62 -15.94 -2.43
CA CYS A 168 -6.52 -16.17 -3.36
C CYS A 168 -7.03 -16.51 -4.77
N VAL A 169 -8.00 -17.42 -4.86
CA VAL A 169 -8.62 -17.78 -6.15
C VAL A 169 -9.34 -16.58 -6.77
N SER A 170 -10.11 -15.82 -5.99
CA SER A 170 -10.85 -14.66 -6.49
C SER A 170 -9.95 -13.53 -7.00
N GLN A 171 -8.82 -13.30 -6.33
CA GLN A 171 -7.86 -12.23 -6.64
C GLN A 171 -6.77 -12.69 -7.61
N ASN A 172 -6.80 -13.96 -8.01
CA ASN A 172 -5.83 -14.60 -8.89
C ASN A 172 -4.39 -14.45 -8.37
N VAL A 173 -4.20 -14.89 -7.11
CA VAL A 173 -2.93 -14.94 -6.39
C VAL A 173 -2.59 -16.35 -5.97
#